data_AF-A0A943Z7W2-F1
#
_entry.id   AF-A0A943Z7W2-F1
#
_cell.length_a   1.000
_cell.length_b   1.000
_cell.length_c   1.000
_cell.angle_alpha   90.00
_cell.angle_beta   90.00
_cell.angle_gamma   90.00
#
_symmetry.space_group_name_H-M   'P 1'
#
loop_
_entity.id
_entity.type
_entity.pdbx_description
1 polymer ?
#
loop_
_entity_poly.entity_id
_entity_poly.type
_entity_poly.pdbx_seq_one_letter_code
_entity_poly.pdbx_strand_id
1 'polypeptide(L)'
;GGLDNVDACVFDPFDYVALGHIHRPQRIGRDTMRYSGSPLKYSASEIRYPKSAPLIELGPKGEISVELIPLVPLHDMREIKGPLAGLTARETVCELDEREREDYIHAVLTDEFPPIDALSKLRAVYPNVMSVSYDNARSAAGNGSLEAHMHDIEEIDPMSLFARFYREQNGEDLNDRQYRTALHALKESEEDL
;
A
#
# COMPACT_ATOMS: atom_id res chain seq x y z
N GLY A 1 12.73 -4.83 0.93
CA GLY A 1 13.63 -5.82 1.53
C GLY A 1 14.62 -6.26 0.48
N GLY A 2 15.75 -5.56 0.41
CA GLY A 2 16.80 -5.84 -0.55
C GLY A 2 17.98 -6.52 0.15
N LEU A 3 18.62 -7.41 -0.60
CA LEU A 3 20.05 -7.75 -0.57
C LEU A 3 20.55 -9.08 0.02
N ASP A 4 19.74 -9.96 0.58
CA ASP A 4 20.19 -11.35 0.84
C ASP A 4 19.20 -12.38 0.31
N ASN A 5 19.48 -12.91 -0.88
CA ASN A 5 18.78 -14.06 -1.43
C ASN A 5 19.57 -15.32 -1.08
N VAL A 6 18.97 -16.20 -0.29
CA VAL A 6 19.52 -17.53 0.01
C VAL A 6 18.93 -18.51 -1.00
N ASP A 7 19.79 -19.24 -1.71
CA ASP A 7 19.34 -20.26 -2.65
C ASP A 7 18.56 -21.36 -1.93
N ALA A 8 17.44 -21.82 -2.52
CA ALA A 8 16.60 -22.83 -1.91
C ALA A 8 17.30 -24.18 -1.71
N CYS A 9 18.31 -24.51 -2.53
CA CYS A 9 19.02 -25.79 -2.45
C CYS A 9 19.74 -26.00 -1.12
N VAL A 10 20.07 -24.93 -0.38
CA VAL A 10 20.70 -25.07 0.94
C VAL A 10 19.80 -25.79 1.94
N PHE A 11 18.50 -25.85 1.65
CA PHE A 11 17.50 -26.49 2.50
C PHE A 11 17.07 -27.88 2.02
N ASP A 12 17.70 -28.44 0.98
CA ASP A 12 17.41 -29.78 0.46
C ASP A 12 17.55 -30.91 1.50
N PRO A 13 18.46 -30.85 2.50
CA PRO A 13 18.57 -31.91 3.51
C PRO A 13 17.36 -32.05 4.46
N PHE A 14 16.47 -31.05 4.51
CA PHE A 14 15.38 -31.01 5.48
C PHE A 14 14.07 -31.59 4.93
N ASP A 15 13.37 -32.34 5.76
CA ASP A 15 12.05 -32.89 5.43
C ASP A 15 11.02 -31.78 5.17
N TYR A 16 10.94 -30.81 6.08
CA TYR A 16 10.10 -29.62 5.95
C TYR A 16 10.86 -28.37 6.38
N VAL A 17 10.61 -27.25 5.71
CA VAL A 17 11.27 -25.96 5.93
C VAL A 17 10.19 -24.88 6.11
N ALA A 18 10.06 -24.41 7.34
CA ALA A 18 9.18 -23.30 7.68
C ALA A 18 9.93 -21.97 7.53
N LEU A 19 9.52 -21.14 6.57
CA LEU A 19 10.09 -19.83 6.33
C LEU A 19 9.18 -18.73 6.90
N GLY A 20 9.79 -17.62 7.32
CA GLY A 20 9.11 -16.41 7.82
C GLY A 20 9.52 -15.16 7.05
N HIS A 21 9.23 -13.95 7.55
CA HIS A 21 9.55 -12.65 6.93
C HIS A 21 8.61 -12.18 5.81
N ILE A 22 8.17 -13.06 4.89
CA ILE A 22 7.26 -12.69 3.81
C ILE A 22 5.81 -12.86 4.26
N HIS A 23 4.99 -11.81 4.12
CA HIS A 23 3.60 -11.80 4.57
C HIS A 23 2.63 -12.53 3.62
N ARG A 24 3.03 -12.71 2.35
CA ARG A 24 2.29 -13.53 1.38
C ARG A 24 2.58 -15.01 1.63
N PRO A 25 1.56 -15.85 1.89
CA PRO A 25 1.74 -17.30 1.91
C PRO A 25 2.21 -17.80 0.53
N GLN A 26 3.32 -18.53 0.49
CA GLN A 26 3.85 -19.06 -0.77
C GLN A 26 4.81 -20.24 -0.54
N ARG A 27 4.86 -21.16 -1.49
CA ARG A 27 5.86 -22.25 -1.53
C ARG A 27 7.07 -21.86 -2.36
N ILE A 28 8.23 -22.42 -2.05
CA ILE A 28 9.49 -22.20 -2.77
C ILE A 28 10.01 -23.55 -3.25
N GLY A 29 9.98 -23.77 -4.58
CA GLY A 29 10.45 -25.01 -5.22
C GLY A 29 9.56 -26.23 -4.94
N ARG A 30 9.47 -26.66 -3.68
CA ARG A 30 8.71 -27.83 -3.20
C ARG A 30 7.61 -27.44 -2.22
N ASP A 31 6.59 -28.29 -2.09
CA ASP A 31 5.46 -28.02 -1.19
C ASP A 31 5.83 -28.00 0.29
N THR A 32 6.93 -28.66 0.66
CA THR A 32 7.45 -28.77 2.02
C THR A 32 8.44 -27.66 2.39
N MET A 33 8.58 -26.62 1.56
CA MET A 33 9.33 -25.40 1.87
C MET A 33 8.45 -24.19 1.60
N ARG A 34 7.98 -23.52 2.66
CA ARG A 34 6.94 -22.48 2.53
C ARG A 34 7.15 -21.32 3.47
N TYR A 35 6.85 -20.13 2.98
CA TYR A 35 6.49 -18.99 3.80
C TYR A 35 5.05 -19.17 4.28
N SER A 36 4.84 -19.17 5.59
CA SER A 36 3.49 -19.24 6.16
C SER A 36 2.63 -18.02 5.80
N GLY A 37 3.28 -16.89 5.49
CA GLY A 37 2.62 -15.60 5.43
C GLY A 37 2.27 -15.08 6.81
N SER A 38 1.67 -13.89 6.83
CA SER A 38 1.05 -13.31 8.01
C SER A 38 -0.37 -13.84 8.22
N PRO A 39 -0.91 -13.80 9.45
CA PRO A 39 -2.29 -14.21 9.71
C PRO A 39 -3.33 -13.19 9.18
N LEU A 40 -2.96 -11.92 9.08
CA LEU A 40 -3.80 -10.81 8.60
C LEU A 40 -3.10 -10.08 7.44
N LYS A 41 -3.87 -9.35 6.63
CA LYS A 41 -3.34 -8.46 5.59
C LYS A 41 -2.84 -7.18 6.24
N TYR A 42 -1.60 -6.77 5.97
CA TYR A 42 -1.00 -5.56 6.51
C TYR A 42 -0.89 -4.42 5.49
N SER A 43 -1.07 -4.72 4.20
CA SER A 43 -1.01 -3.75 3.11
C SER A 43 -2.01 -4.07 1.98
N ALA A 44 -2.35 -3.05 1.19
CA ALA A 44 -3.27 -3.20 0.05
C ALA A 44 -2.75 -4.20 -0.99
N SER A 45 -1.43 -4.37 -1.09
CA SER A 45 -0.81 -5.37 -1.97
C SER A 45 -1.23 -6.81 -1.62
N GLU A 46 -1.72 -7.05 -0.41
CA GLU A 46 -2.12 -8.36 0.10
C GLU A 46 -3.61 -8.67 -0.06
N ILE A 47 -4.43 -7.73 -0.52
CA ILE A 47 -5.89 -7.87 -0.65
C ILE A 47 -6.29 -9.11 -1.45
N ARG A 48 -5.51 -9.44 -2.49
CA ARG A 48 -5.78 -10.58 -3.39
C ARG A 48 -5.22 -11.91 -2.88
N TYR A 49 -4.47 -11.91 -1.78
CA TYR A 49 -3.84 -13.11 -1.25
C TYR A 49 -4.60 -13.60 -0.01
N PRO A 50 -5.31 -14.74 -0.10
CA PRO A 50 -5.96 -15.31 1.07
C PRO A 50 -4.92 -15.69 2.11
N LYS A 51 -5.28 -15.53 3.38
CA LYS A 51 -4.44 -15.92 4.51
C LYS A 51 -4.73 -17.35 4.91
N SER A 52 -3.69 -18.08 5.31
CA SER A 52 -3.79 -19.49 5.67
C SER A 52 -2.73 -19.86 6.68
N ALA A 53 -3.01 -20.87 7.50
CA ALA A 53 -2.02 -21.53 8.33
C ALA A 53 -1.69 -22.91 7.75
N PRO A 54 -0.41 -23.25 7.51
CA PRO A 54 -0.03 -24.59 7.09
C PRO A 54 -0.11 -25.57 8.29
N LEU A 55 -0.98 -26.58 8.18
CA LEU A 55 -1.03 -27.76 9.03
C LEU A 55 -0.13 -28.84 8.43
N ILE A 56 0.91 -29.21 9.18
CA ILE A 56 1.95 -30.13 8.72
C ILE A 56 1.87 -31.42 9.53
N GLU A 57 1.72 -32.55 8.85
CA GLU A 57 1.83 -33.86 9.49
C GLU A 57 3.11 -34.54 9.02
N LEU A 58 3.92 -34.96 9.99
CA LEU A 58 5.15 -35.70 9.76
C LEU A 58 4.87 -37.18 10.02
N GLY A 59 4.85 -37.97 8.95
CA GLY A 59 4.75 -39.42 9.00
C GLY A 59 6.12 -40.09 9.11
N PRO A 60 6.23 -41.36 8.68
CA PRO A 60 7.51 -42.02 8.42
C PRO A 60 8.43 -41.16 7.54
N LYS A 61 9.75 -41.45 7.57
CA LYS A 61 10.74 -40.67 6.80
C LYS A 61 10.34 -40.60 5.31
N GLY A 62 10.14 -39.38 4.81
CA GLY A 62 9.71 -39.11 3.43
C GLY A 62 8.19 -38.93 3.25
N GLU A 63 7.38 -39.16 4.28
CA GLU A 63 5.94 -38.94 4.28
C GLU A 63 5.59 -37.65 5.03
N ILE A 64 5.20 -36.62 4.28
CA ILE A 64 4.83 -35.32 4.83
C ILE A 64 3.55 -34.86 4.13
N SER A 65 2.53 -34.55 4.93
CA SER A 65 1.31 -33.90 4.44
C SER A 65 1.36 -32.41 4.78
N VAL A 66 0.83 -31.60 3.86
CA VAL A 66 0.72 -30.15 4.04
C VAL A 66 -0.71 -29.76 3.66
N GLU A 67 -1.49 -29.34 4.64
CA GLU A 67 -2.81 -28.77 4.44
C GLU A 67 -2.77 -27.27 4.73
N LEU A 68 -3.42 -26.45 3.91
CA LEU A 68 -3.53 -25.01 4.16
C LEU A 68 -4.91 -24.70 4.75
N ILE A 69 -4.95 -24.44 6.05
CA ILE A 69 -6.18 -24.07 6.75
C ILE A 69 -6.46 -22.59 6.48
N PRO A 70 -7.58 -22.22 5.84
CA PRO A 70 -7.91 -20.82 5.59
C PRO A 70 -8.12 -20.04 6.89
N LEU A 71 -7.57 -18.83 6.95
CA LEU A 71 -7.79 -17.91 8.06
C LEU A 71 -8.86 -16.89 7.66
N VAL A 72 -9.94 -16.83 8.46
CA VAL A 72 -11.03 -15.87 8.28
C VAL A 72 -10.90 -14.80 9.36
N PRO A 73 -10.50 -13.56 9.02
CA PRO A 73 -10.36 -12.49 9.98
C PRO A 73 -11.72 -11.94 10.43
N LEU A 74 -11.74 -11.21 11.54
CA LEU A 74 -12.95 -10.47 11.97
C LEU A 74 -13.31 -9.37 10.96
N HIS A 75 -12.29 -8.62 10.52
CA HIS A 75 -12.35 -7.61 9.48
C HIS A 75 -11.29 -7.96 8.44
N ASP A 76 -11.70 -8.19 7.20
CA ASP A 76 -10.77 -8.37 6.09
C ASP A 76 -10.29 -7.01 5.56
N MET A 77 -9.30 -7.00 4.69
CA MET A 77 -8.88 -5.79 3.97
C MET A 77 -9.42 -5.79 2.55
N ARG A 78 -10.03 -4.68 2.15
CA ARG A 78 -10.65 -4.46 0.84
C ARG A 78 -10.16 -3.18 0.18
N GLU A 79 -10.18 -3.20 -1.15
CA GLU A 79 -9.99 -2.02 -1.96
C GLU A 79 -11.34 -1.65 -2.57
N ILE A 80 -11.74 -0.39 -2.40
CA ILE A 80 -12.88 0.19 -3.10
C ILE A 80 -12.37 1.26 -4.06
N LYS A 81 -12.96 1.35 -5.25
CA LYS A 81 -12.50 2.29 -6.28
C LYS A 81 -13.67 2.95 -6.99
N GLY A 82 -13.60 4.27 -7.13
CA GLY A 82 -14.63 5.06 -7.80
C GLY A 82 -14.68 6.50 -7.31
N PRO A 83 -15.60 7.33 -7.82
CA PRO A 83 -15.80 8.67 -7.31
C PRO A 83 -16.36 8.63 -5.90
N LEU A 84 -15.97 9.57 -5.04
CA LEU A 84 -16.39 9.61 -3.63
C LEU A 84 -17.91 9.54 -3.49
N ALA A 85 -18.64 10.31 -4.30
CA ALA A 85 -20.10 10.34 -4.28
C ALA A 85 -20.72 8.96 -4.55
N GLY A 86 -20.11 8.18 -5.44
CA GLY A 86 -20.56 6.81 -5.74
C GLY A 86 -20.23 5.83 -4.62
N LEU A 87 -19.01 5.92 -4.06
CA LEU A 87 -18.59 5.04 -2.97
C LEU A 87 -19.38 5.27 -1.67
N THR A 88 -19.89 6.48 -1.44
CA THR A 88 -20.75 6.79 -0.28
C THR A 88 -22.24 6.79 -0.61
N ALA A 89 -22.63 6.43 -1.84
CA ALA A 89 -24.03 6.44 -2.26
C ALA A 89 -24.83 5.40 -1.47
N ARG A 90 -26.08 5.73 -1.13
CA ARG A 90 -26.92 4.85 -0.32
C ARG A 90 -27.11 3.50 -0.99
N GLU A 91 -27.25 3.49 -2.31
CA GLU A 91 -27.45 2.30 -3.12
C GLU A 91 -26.26 1.34 -2.97
N THR A 92 -25.02 1.84 -3.15
CA THR A 92 -23.79 1.06 -2.99
C THR A 92 -23.61 0.54 -1.57
N VAL A 93 -23.98 1.33 -0.57
CA VAL A 93 -23.76 1.00 0.85
C VAL A 93 -24.81 0.01 1.36
N CYS A 94 -26.03 0.07 0.83
CA CYS A 94 -27.10 -0.86 1.17
C CYS A 94 -26.92 -2.24 0.54
N GLU A 95 -26.09 -2.37 -0.51
CA GLU A 95 -25.70 -3.66 -1.07
C GLU A 95 -24.67 -4.42 -0.21
N LEU A 96 -24.02 -3.73 0.74
CA LEU A 96 -23.00 -4.30 1.61
C LEU A 96 -23.58 -4.76 2.95
N ASP A 97 -23.18 -5.95 3.37
CA ASP A 97 -23.47 -6.45 4.72
C ASP A 97 -22.69 -5.65 5.78
N GLU A 98 -23.12 -5.71 7.03
CA GLU A 98 -22.47 -5.01 8.16
C GLU A 98 -20.97 -5.31 8.27
N ARG A 99 -20.59 -6.59 8.09
CA ARG A 99 -19.18 -7.00 8.13
C ARG A 99 -18.34 -6.33 7.06
N GLU A 100 -18.89 -6.18 5.85
CA GLU A 100 -18.16 -5.62 4.71
C GLU A 100 -17.93 -4.12 4.87
N ARG A 101 -18.83 -3.43 5.60
CA ARG A 101 -18.64 -2.02 5.95
C ARG A 101 -17.60 -1.81 7.04
N GLU A 102 -17.42 -2.80 7.91
CA GLU A 102 -16.43 -2.80 8.98
C GLU A 102 -15.05 -3.33 8.55
N ASP A 103 -14.90 -3.81 7.32
CA ASP A 103 -13.60 -4.23 6.79
C ASP A 103 -12.61 -3.04 6.73
N TYR A 104 -11.31 -3.35 6.74
CA TYR A 104 -10.26 -2.37 6.57
C TYR A 104 -10.23 -1.89 5.12
N ILE A 105 -10.56 -0.62 4.90
CA ILE A 105 -10.72 -0.08 3.55
C ILE A 105 -9.48 0.70 3.10
N HIS A 106 -8.96 0.33 1.92
CA HIS A 106 -8.15 1.19 1.07
C HIS A 106 -9.06 1.77 -0.03
N ALA A 107 -9.29 3.08 -0.02
CA ALA A 107 -10.15 3.73 -1.01
C ALA A 107 -9.31 4.37 -2.11
N VAL A 108 -9.61 4.07 -3.37
CA VAL A 108 -9.00 4.67 -4.56
C VAL A 108 -10.02 5.59 -5.21
N LEU A 109 -9.87 6.90 -5.01
CA LEU A 109 -10.79 7.90 -5.53
C LEU A 109 -10.44 8.27 -6.97
N THR A 110 -11.45 8.21 -7.84
CA THR A 110 -11.30 8.55 -9.27
C THR A 110 -11.87 9.92 -9.60
N ASP A 111 -12.18 10.74 -8.58
CA ASP A 111 -12.64 12.11 -8.77
C ASP A 111 -11.57 12.93 -9.50
N GLU A 112 -12.02 13.79 -10.44
CA GLU A 112 -11.13 14.67 -11.22
C GLU A 112 -10.32 15.61 -10.30
N PHE A 113 -10.95 16.09 -9.23
CA PHE A 113 -10.34 16.90 -8.18
C PHE A 113 -10.46 16.20 -6.82
N PRO A 114 -9.43 16.23 -5.97
CA PRO A 114 -9.50 15.68 -4.61
C PRO A 114 -10.69 16.26 -3.84
N PRO A 115 -11.66 15.44 -3.41
CA PRO A 115 -12.83 15.94 -2.70
C PRO A 115 -12.46 16.43 -1.30
N ILE A 116 -13.07 17.53 -0.89
CA ILE A 116 -12.96 18.05 0.48
C ILE A 116 -13.54 17.02 1.47
N ASP A 117 -12.81 16.76 2.55
CA ASP A 117 -13.16 15.86 3.65
C ASP A 117 -13.47 14.42 3.20
N ALA A 118 -12.79 13.94 2.15
CA ALA A 118 -13.00 12.59 1.61
C ALA A 118 -12.91 11.49 2.68
N LEU A 119 -11.89 11.54 3.53
CA LEU A 119 -11.71 10.57 4.61
C LEU A 119 -12.89 10.59 5.61
N SER A 120 -13.36 11.77 6.01
CA SER A 120 -14.48 11.91 6.94
C SER A 120 -15.78 11.38 6.34
N LYS A 121 -16.05 11.67 5.07
CA LYS A 121 -17.22 11.17 4.33
C LYS A 121 -17.19 9.66 4.17
N LEU A 122 -16.03 9.09 3.85
CA LEU A 122 -15.85 7.64 3.80
C LEU A 122 -16.02 7.02 5.18
N ARG A 123 -15.44 7.59 6.24
CA ARG A 123 -15.56 7.07 7.62
C ARG A 123 -16.98 7.09 8.19
N ALA A 124 -17.84 7.99 7.70
CA ALA A 124 -19.26 8.00 8.06
C ALA A 124 -19.99 6.71 7.63
N VAL A 125 -19.43 5.98 6.66
CA VAL A 125 -20.03 4.79 6.07
C VAL A 125 -19.19 3.53 6.28
N TYR A 126 -17.88 3.69 6.20
CA TYR A 126 -16.86 2.67 6.36
C TYR A 126 -15.98 3.04 7.58
N PRO A 127 -16.33 2.61 8.79
CA PRO A 127 -15.66 3.08 10.01
C PRO A 127 -14.15 2.85 10.02
N ASN A 128 -13.69 1.78 9.34
CA ASN A 128 -12.31 1.29 9.37
C ASN A 128 -11.50 1.66 8.12
N VAL A 129 -11.76 2.82 7.50
CA VAL A 129 -10.93 3.35 6.41
C VAL A 129 -9.52 3.64 6.90
N MET A 130 -8.55 2.95 6.30
CA MET A 130 -7.13 3.02 6.63
C MET A 130 -6.38 4.03 5.77
N SER A 131 -6.72 4.12 4.49
CA SER A 131 -6.03 5.03 3.56
C SER A 131 -6.91 5.40 2.37
N VAL A 132 -6.60 6.56 1.78
CA VAL A 132 -7.24 7.09 0.58
C VAL A 132 -6.13 7.42 -0.41
N SER A 133 -6.22 6.90 -1.61
CA SER A 133 -5.36 7.21 -2.76
C SER A 133 -6.20 7.79 -3.89
N TYR A 134 -5.55 8.39 -4.89
CA TYR A 134 -6.22 9.07 -6.00
C TYR A 134 -5.71 8.52 -7.33
N ASP A 135 -6.64 8.05 -8.15
CA ASP A 135 -6.36 7.59 -9.51
C ASP A 135 -7.02 8.55 -10.50
N ASN A 136 -6.34 9.68 -10.74
CA ASN A 136 -6.71 10.64 -11.76
C ASN A 136 -5.50 11.01 -12.62
N ALA A 137 -5.77 11.51 -13.83
CA ALA A 137 -4.73 11.80 -14.82
C ALA A 137 -3.70 12.84 -14.34
N ARG A 138 -4.02 13.67 -13.34
CA ARG A 138 -3.09 14.61 -12.71
C ARG A 138 -2.15 13.91 -11.72
N SER A 139 -2.65 12.96 -10.94
CA SER A 139 -1.83 12.08 -10.09
C SER A 139 -0.92 11.17 -10.91
N ALA A 140 -1.32 10.74 -12.12
CA ALA A 140 -0.43 9.98 -13.00
C ALA A 140 0.77 10.81 -13.52
N ALA A 141 0.63 12.13 -13.61
CA ALA A 141 1.72 13.05 -13.96
C ALA A 141 2.54 13.53 -12.75
N GLY A 142 2.01 13.38 -11.53
CA GLY A 142 2.60 13.91 -10.28
C GLY A 142 3.02 12.87 -9.23
N ASN A 143 2.51 11.64 -9.28
CA ASN A 143 2.72 10.58 -8.28
C ASN A 143 3.25 9.30 -8.94
N GLY A 144 4.53 9.29 -9.31
CA GLY A 144 5.30 8.07 -9.05
C GLY A 144 5.20 7.84 -7.54
N SER A 145 4.54 6.75 -7.15
CA SER A 145 4.36 6.24 -5.78
C SER A 145 4.91 7.12 -4.64
N LEU A 146 4.05 7.50 -3.69
CA LEU A 146 4.48 8.11 -2.43
C LEU A 146 5.54 7.27 -1.68
N GLU A 147 5.64 5.96 -1.98
CA GLU A 147 6.71 5.06 -1.52
C GLU A 147 8.04 5.22 -2.29
N ALA A 148 8.05 5.67 -3.54
CA ALA A 148 9.27 6.03 -4.27
C ALA A 148 9.77 7.44 -3.88
N HIS A 149 8.86 8.36 -3.56
CA HIS A 149 9.23 9.72 -3.18
C HIS A 149 9.91 9.86 -1.81
N MET A 150 9.88 8.85 -0.94
CA MET A 150 10.68 8.89 0.29
C MET A 150 12.17 8.56 0.07
N HIS A 151 12.54 7.94 -1.05
CA HIS A 151 13.92 7.55 -1.33
C HIS A 151 14.69 8.54 -2.20
N ASP A 152 14.01 9.47 -2.89
CA ASP A 152 14.63 10.44 -3.81
C ASP A 152 14.77 11.87 -3.25
N ILE A 153 14.25 12.15 -2.04
CA ILE A 153 14.28 13.52 -1.46
C ILE A 153 15.68 13.95 -1.00
N GLU A 154 16.62 13.03 -0.80
CA GLU A 154 17.97 13.38 -0.34
C GLU A 154 18.87 14.04 -1.42
N GLU A 155 18.50 14.02 -2.70
CA GLU A 155 19.33 14.59 -3.79
C GLU A 155 18.66 15.71 -4.62
N ILE A 156 17.41 16.09 -4.32
CA ILE A 156 16.73 17.14 -5.09
C ILE A 156 16.93 18.51 -4.43
N ASP A 157 17.58 19.42 -5.15
CA ASP A 157 17.76 20.82 -4.78
C ASP A 157 16.42 21.47 -4.33
N PRO A 158 16.37 22.12 -3.14
CA PRO A 158 15.14 22.70 -2.58
C PRO A 158 14.41 23.68 -3.51
N MET A 159 15.16 24.43 -4.33
CA MET A 159 14.56 25.35 -5.31
C MET A 159 13.81 24.60 -6.41
N SER A 160 14.34 23.46 -6.82
CA SER A 160 13.72 22.58 -7.82
C SER A 160 12.42 21.96 -7.30
N LEU A 161 12.37 21.58 -6.01
CA LEU A 161 11.13 21.13 -5.36
C LEU A 161 10.07 22.24 -5.30
N PHE A 162 10.47 23.44 -4.91
CA PHE A 162 9.56 24.59 -4.85
C PHE A 162 9.02 24.97 -6.23
N ALA A 163 9.88 25.00 -7.26
CA ALA A 163 9.49 25.30 -8.63
C ALA A 163 8.48 24.27 -9.19
N ARG A 164 8.71 22.98 -8.89
CA ARG A 164 7.79 21.90 -9.25
C ARG A 164 6.44 22.08 -8.56
N PHE A 165 6.44 22.32 -7.26
CA PHE A 165 5.22 22.58 -6.48
C PHE A 165 4.45 23.81 -7.01
N TYR A 166 5.15 24.91 -7.31
CA TYR A 166 4.55 26.13 -7.84
C TYR A 166 3.85 25.88 -9.18
N ARG A 167 4.50 25.13 -10.09
CA ARG A 167 3.93 24.75 -11.39
C ARG A 167 2.70 23.86 -11.23
N GLU A 168 2.76 22.89 -10.31
CA GLU A 168 1.65 21.97 -10.04
C GLU A 168 0.40 22.71 -9.48
N GLN A 169 0.61 23.76 -8.69
CA GLN A 169 -0.47 24.58 -8.13
C GLN A 169 -1.03 25.64 -9.09
N ASN A 170 -0.15 26.33 -9.83
CA ASN A 170 -0.54 27.52 -10.60
C ASN A 170 -0.64 27.27 -12.11
N GLY A 171 -0.18 26.11 -12.60
CA GLY A 171 -0.24 25.75 -14.02
C GLY A 171 0.77 26.48 -14.92
N GLU A 172 1.61 27.34 -14.34
CA GLU A 172 2.64 28.11 -15.04
C GLU A 172 3.98 28.04 -14.30
N ASP A 173 5.07 28.27 -15.03
CA ASP A 173 6.41 28.35 -14.47
C ASP A 173 6.62 29.62 -13.64
N LEU A 174 7.54 29.54 -12.67
CA LEU A 174 8.01 30.73 -11.95
C LEU A 174 8.62 31.70 -12.96
N ASN A 175 8.15 32.95 -12.94
CA ASN A 175 8.84 34.01 -13.66
C ASN A 175 10.13 34.41 -12.94
N ASP A 176 11.03 35.10 -13.65
CA ASP A 176 12.35 35.51 -13.13
C ASP A 176 12.28 36.26 -11.79
N ARG A 177 11.21 37.03 -11.57
CA ARG A 177 11.03 37.78 -10.33
C ARG A 177 10.63 36.85 -9.18
N GLN A 178 9.67 35.95 -9.41
CA GLN A 178 9.22 34.96 -8.42
C GLN A 178 10.32 33.97 -8.06
N TYR A 179 11.10 33.53 -9.04
CA TYR A 179 12.25 32.65 -8.82
C TYR A 179 13.28 33.29 -7.89
N ARG A 180 13.66 34.55 -8.15
CA ARG A 180 14.61 35.29 -7.29
C ARG A 180 14.08 35.53 -5.88
N THR A 181 12.79 35.84 -5.75
CA THR A 181 12.16 36.02 -4.43
C THR A 181 12.14 34.72 -3.62
N ALA A 182 11.79 33.59 -4.25
CA ALA A 182 11.79 32.29 -3.60
C ALA A 182 13.20 31.87 -3.17
N LEU A 183 14.21 32.12 -4.02
CA LEU A 183 15.62 31.83 -3.71
C LEU A 183 16.14 32.65 -2.53
N HIS A 184 15.73 33.92 -2.43
CA HIS A 184 16.09 34.77 -1.31
C HIS A 184 15.49 34.27 0.01
N ALA A 185 14.19 33.94 0.00
CA ALA A 185 13.50 33.45 1.19
C ALA A 185 14.05 32.11 1.69
N LEU A 186 14.44 31.21 0.77
CA LEU A 186 15.09 29.93 1.11
C LEU A 186 16.46 30.16 1.77
N LYS A 187 17.28 31.07 1.24
CA LYS A 187 18.59 31.40 1.82
C LYS A 187 18.50 32.08 3.18
N GLU A 188 17.56 33.01 3.37
CA GLU A 188 17.32 33.63 4.68
C GLU A 188 16.94 32.56 5.73
N SER A 189 16.15 31.56 5.36
CA SER A 189 15.77 30.48 6.28
C SER A 189 16.90 29.50 6.62
N GLU A 190 17.95 29.42 5.79
CA GLU A 190 19.14 28.61 6.05
C GLU A 190 20.19 29.36 6.89
N GLU A 191 20.21 30.69 6.86
CA GLU A 191 21.12 31.52 7.67
C GLU A 191 20.63 31.72 9.12
N ASP A 192 19.33 31.51 9.38
CA ASP A 192 18.70 31.61 10.72
C ASP A 192 18.74 30.28 11.53
N LEU A 193 19.47 29.26 11.05
CA LEU A 193 19.68 27.93 11.68
C LEU A 193 21.14 27.73 12.14
#